data_AF-A0A061HHA1-F1
#
_entry.id   AF-A0A061HHA1-F1
#
_cell.length_a   1.000
_cell.length_b   1.000
_cell.length_c   1.000
_cell.angle_alpha   90.00
_cell.angle_beta   90.00
_cell.angle_gamma   90.00
#
_symmetry.space_group_name_H-M   'P 1'
#
loop_
_entity.id
_entity.type
_entity.pdbx_description
1 polymer ?
#
loop_
_entity_poly.entity_id
_entity_poly.type
_entity_poly.pdbx_seq_one_letter_code
_entity_poly.pdbx_strand_id
1 'polypeptide(L)'
;MKFLSVSGVAFILSLSGSVMPMAGNSDSQYLPVPDPAYSFSFTCGGQRTYTKDTLDRYVDKALGRMNSGGTVYTTQAFQFTRPGPYYITYIHPDRDVYRTQFNREEHVIFDREGFIMGGMTYEAVNSVPKYVACRFSSSTRFM
;
A
#
# COMPACT_ATOMS: atom_id res chain seq x y z
N MET A 1 -4.20 -56.53 -41.36
CA MET A 1 -3.41 -55.33 -41.71
C MET A 1 -3.79 -54.23 -40.73
N LYS A 2 -2.82 -53.70 -39.98
CA LYS A 2 -2.97 -52.62 -38.99
C LYS A 2 -2.50 -51.31 -39.62
N PHE A 3 -3.23 -50.21 -39.46
CA PHE A 3 -2.72 -48.86 -39.73
C PHE A 3 -3.27 -47.82 -38.73
N LEU A 4 -2.30 -47.11 -38.13
CA LEU A 4 -2.22 -45.70 -37.69
C LEU A 4 -3.21 -45.21 -36.61
N SER A 5 -2.76 -44.86 -35.40
CA SER A 5 -1.90 -43.71 -34.99
C SER A 5 -2.63 -42.37 -35.06
N VAL A 6 -2.86 -41.72 -33.91
CA VAL A 6 -2.71 -40.27 -33.61
C VAL A 6 -2.81 -40.16 -32.06
N SER A 7 -1.69 -40.01 -31.36
CA SER A 7 -1.20 -38.75 -30.76
C SER A 7 -2.18 -38.00 -29.86
N GLY A 8 -1.82 -37.88 -28.59
CA GLY A 8 -2.50 -37.03 -27.62
C GLY A 8 -1.77 -37.01 -26.27
N VAL A 9 -0.48 -36.69 -26.28
CA VAL A 9 0.26 -36.41 -25.04
C VAL A 9 -0.15 -35.02 -24.57
N ALA A 10 -1.01 -34.94 -23.56
CA ALA A 10 -1.32 -33.70 -22.88
C ALA A 10 -0.16 -33.33 -21.95
N PHE A 11 0.70 -32.41 -22.38
CA PHE A 11 1.64 -31.73 -21.50
C PHE A 11 0.88 -30.72 -20.65
N ILE A 12 0.53 -31.09 -19.42
CA ILE A 12 0.10 -30.14 -18.40
C ILE A 12 1.37 -29.47 -17.87
N LEU A 13 1.72 -28.31 -18.43
CA LEU A 13 2.69 -27.42 -17.83
C LEU A 13 2.01 -26.75 -16.63
N SER A 14 2.15 -27.37 -15.46
CA SER A 14 1.92 -26.73 -14.18
C SER A 14 2.92 -25.59 -14.03
N LEU A 15 2.49 -24.37 -14.33
CA LEU A 15 3.17 -23.14 -13.91
C LEU A 15 3.02 -23.04 -12.38
N SER A 16 3.85 -23.80 -11.68
CA SER A 16 4.16 -23.56 -10.27
C SER A 16 4.91 -22.24 -10.22
N GLY A 17 4.17 -21.14 -10.25
CA GLY A 17 4.69 -19.82 -9.94
C GLY A 17 5.17 -19.86 -8.49
N SER A 18 6.47 -20.08 -8.31
CA SER A 18 7.15 -19.96 -7.04
C SER A 18 6.94 -18.53 -6.54
N VAL A 19 5.97 -18.33 -5.66
CA VAL A 19 5.95 -17.13 -4.82
C VAL A 19 7.16 -17.23 -3.91
N MET A 20 8.24 -16.57 -4.30
CA MET A 20 9.36 -16.37 -3.39
C MET A 20 8.82 -15.58 -2.20
N PRO A 21 8.91 -16.09 -0.96
CA PRO A 21 8.72 -15.23 0.20
C PRO A 21 9.87 -14.22 0.15
N MET A 22 9.57 -12.98 -0.23
CA MET A 22 10.53 -11.90 -0.06
C MET A 22 10.92 -11.87 1.41
N ALA A 23 12.24 -11.83 1.63
CA ALA A 23 12.88 -11.84 2.93
C ALA A 23 12.11 -10.96 3.93
N GLY A 24 11.43 -11.62 4.86
CA GLY A 24 10.80 -10.97 6.00
C GLY A 24 11.88 -10.50 6.96
N ASN A 25 12.49 -9.34 6.68
CA ASN A 25 13.10 -8.54 7.72
C ASN A 25 11.95 -7.90 8.53
N SER A 26 11.28 -8.75 9.33
CA SER A 26 10.09 -8.37 10.10
C SER A 26 10.45 -7.65 11.40
N ASP A 27 11.22 -6.56 11.29
CA ASP A 27 11.12 -5.44 12.23
C ASP A 27 9.88 -4.61 11.87
N SER A 28 8.76 -5.29 11.63
CA SER A 28 7.53 -4.64 11.22
C SER A 28 7.03 -3.80 12.39
N GLN A 29 7.27 -2.50 12.29
CA GLN A 29 6.88 -1.54 13.29
C GLN A 29 5.36 -1.59 13.50
N TYR A 30 4.95 -1.67 14.76
CA TYR A 30 3.55 -1.60 15.14
C TYR A 30 3.12 -0.14 15.22
N LEU A 31 2.15 0.26 14.40
CA LEU A 31 1.68 1.63 14.32
C LEU A 31 0.26 1.75 14.89
N PRO A 32 -0.01 2.81 15.69
CA PRO A 32 -1.35 3.07 16.17
C PRO A 32 -2.25 3.53 15.02
N VAL A 33 -3.54 3.17 15.09
CA VAL A 33 -4.54 3.51 14.08
C VAL A 33 -5.31 4.75 14.53
N PRO A 34 -5.45 5.79 13.69
CA PRO A 34 -6.20 6.99 14.06
C PRO A 34 -7.68 6.66 14.25
N ASP A 35 -8.29 7.26 15.26
CA ASP A 35 -9.72 7.10 15.50
C ASP A 35 -10.52 7.83 14.40
N PRO A 36 -11.31 7.09 13.60
CA PRO A 36 -12.06 7.64 12.46
C PRO A 36 -13.12 8.66 12.87
N ALA A 37 -13.56 8.67 14.13
CA ALA A 37 -14.53 9.63 14.64
C ALA A 37 -13.95 11.05 14.80
N TYR A 38 -12.63 11.20 14.79
CA TYR A 38 -11.95 12.48 15.00
C TYR A 38 -11.18 12.94 13.77
N SER A 39 -11.06 14.26 13.60
CA SER A 39 -10.17 14.84 12.60
C SER A 39 -8.72 14.53 12.94
N PHE A 40 -7.93 14.19 11.94
CA PHE A 40 -6.49 14.02 12.07
C PHE A 40 -5.75 14.54 10.84
N SER A 41 -4.43 14.64 10.96
CA SER A 41 -3.53 14.82 9.83
C SER A 41 -2.25 14.02 10.05
N PHE A 42 -1.52 13.75 8.97
CA PHE A 42 -0.16 13.23 9.05
C PHE A 42 0.77 13.99 8.12
N THR A 43 2.06 13.97 8.44
CA THR A 43 3.13 14.57 7.65
C THR A 43 4.05 13.49 7.09
N CYS A 44 4.19 13.46 5.77
CA CYS A 44 5.11 12.57 5.06
C CYS A 44 6.39 13.32 4.70
N GLY A 45 7.51 12.61 4.79
CA GLY A 45 8.85 13.12 4.47
C GLY A 45 9.30 14.40 5.17
N GLY A 46 8.63 14.76 6.27
CA GLY A 46 8.90 15.99 7.02
C GLY A 46 8.47 17.28 6.31
N GLN A 47 7.72 17.19 5.21
CA GLN A 47 7.37 18.37 4.41
C GLN A 47 5.88 18.51 4.14
N ARG A 48 5.21 17.42 3.74
CA ARG A 48 3.83 17.49 3.25
C ARG A 48 2.87 16.99 4.30
N THR A 49 1.93 17.85 4.70
CA THR A 49 0.87 17.51 5.65
C THR A 49 -0.43 17.26 4.91
N TYR A 50 -1.05 16.13 5.22
CA TYR A 50 -2.31 15.69 4.65
C TYR A 50 -3.39 15.64 5.73
N THR A 51 -4.50 16.33 5.50
CA THR A 51 -5.69 16.29 6.38
C THR A 51 -6.52 15.04 6.09
N LYS A 52 -7.30 14.58 7.09
CA LYS A 52 -8.26 13.48 6.93
C LYS A 52 -9.13 13.64 5.68
N ASP A 53 -9.77 14.79 5.48
CA ASP A 53 -10.63 15.04 4.31
C ASP A 53 -9.88 14.90 2.97
N THR A 54 -8.60 15.27 2.93
CA THR A 54 -7.78 15.08 1.73
C THR A 54 -7.48 13.60 1.50
N LEU A 55 -7.16 12.87 2.57
CA LEU A 55 -6.87 11.44 2.53
C LEU A 55 -8.10 10.62 2.15
N ASP A 56 -9.26 10.93 2.71
CA ASP A 56 -10.55 10.29 2.41
C ASP A 56 -10.82 10.36 0.90
N ARG A 57 -10.57 11.51 0.25
CA ARG A 57 -10.73 11.63 -1.22
C ARG A 57 -9.82 10.70 -2.03
N TYR A 58 -8.61 10.38 -1.55
CA TYR A 58 -7.74 9.41 -2.23
C TYR A 58 -8.20 7.98 -1.98
N VAL A 59 -8.62 7.68 -0.74
CA VAL A 59 -9.16 6.37 -0.35
C VAL A 59 -10.44 6.06 -1.12
N ASP A 60 -11.38 7.00 -1.20
CA ASP A 60 -12.62 6.84 -1.98
C ASP A 60 -12.35 6.53 -3.45
N LYS A 61 -11.37 7.20 -4.06
CA LYS A 61 -10.93 6.90 -5.44
C LYS A 61 -10.29 5.53 -5.56
N ALA A 62 -9.60 5.04 -4.52
CA ALA A 62 -9.03 3.70 -4.51
C ALA A 62 -10.13 2.64 -4.33
N LEU A 63 -11.08 2.85 -3.43
CA LEU A 63 -12.24 1.99 -3.24
C LEU A 63 -13.10 1.92 -4.50
N GLY A 64 -13.36 3.05 -5.17
CA GLY A 64 -14.07 3.07 -6.44
C GLY A 64 -13.37 2.22 -7.51
N ARG A 65 -12.03 2.27 -7.58
CA ARG A 65 -11.24 1.39 -8.46
C ARG A 65 -11.35 -0.08 -8.06
N MET A 66 -11.28 -0.41 -6.76
CA MET A 66 -11.46 -1.79 -6.29
C MET A 66 -12.83 -2.34 -6.68
N ASN A 67 -13.88 -1.55 -6.49
CA ASN A 67 -15.25 -1.93 -6.77
C ASN A 67 -15.52 -2.10 -8.27
N SER A 68 -14.78 -1.39 -9.13
CA SER A 68 -14.84 -1.55 -10.59
C SER A 68 -13.91 -2.65 -11.13
N GLY A 69 -13.29 -3.47 -10.27
CA GLY A 69 -12.33 -4.51 -10.67
C GLY A 69 -10.94 -3.99 -11.06
N GLY A 70 -10.64 -2.72 -10.78
CA GLY A 70 -9.33 -2.13 -10.98
C GLY A 70 -8.31 -2.58 -9.93
N THR A 71 -7.04 -2.56 -10.31
CA THR A 71 -5.94 -2.99 -9.43
C THR A 71 -5.68 -1.98 -8.31
N VAL A 72 -5.57 -2.50 -7.09
CA VAL A 72 -5.04 -1.80 -5.92
C VAL A 72 -3.99 -2.68 -5.26
N TYR A 73 -2.92 -2.07 -4.76
CA TYR A 73 -1.78 -2.78 -4.19
C TYR A 73 -1.98 -3.01 -2.69
N THR A 74 -1.52 -4.15 -2.19
CA THR A 74 -1.46 -4.43 -0.75
C THR A 74 -0.09 -4.07 -0.18
N THR A 75 -0.01 -3.88 1.13
CA THR A 75 1.26 -3.66 1.84
C THR A 75 1.36 -4.50 3.10
N GLN A 76 2.59 -4.86 3.45
CA GLN A 76 2.99 -5.50 4.71
C GLN A 76 4.11 -4.72 5.40
N ALA A 77 4.35 -3.47 5.00
CA ALA A 77 5.44 -2.64 5.54
C ALA A 77 5.29 -2.37 7.05
N PHE A 78 4.06 -2.39 7.57
CA PHE A 78 3.74 -2.11 8.96
C PHE A 78 2.70 -3.09 9.49
N GLN A 79 2.69 -3.27 10.81
CA GLN A 79 1.60 -3.92 11.53
C GLN A 79 0.74 -2.85 12.21
N PHE A 80 -0.56 -3.11 12.32
CA PHE A 80 -1.54 -2.18 12.89
C PHE A 80 -2.37 -2.88 13.97
N THR A 81 -3.00 -2.09 14.84
CA THR A 81 -3.94 -2.58 15.88
C THR A 81 -5.16 -3.27 15.30
N ARG A 82 -5.58 -2.89 14.10
CA ARG A 82 -6.68 -3.49 13.37
C ARG A 82 -6.16 -4.52 12.37
N PRO A 83 -6.67 -5.77 12.33
CA PRO A 83 -6.19 -6.80 11.41
C PRO A 83 -6.47 -6.46 9.93
N GLY A 84 -5.52 -6.82 9.06
CA GLY A 84 -5.57 -6.59 7.61
C GLY A 84 -6.49 -7.55 6.84
N PRO A 85 -6.50 -7.48 5.49
CA PRO A 85 -5.44 -6.92 4.63
C PRO A 85 -5.42 -5.38 4.54
N TYR A 86 -4.23 -4.83 4.29
CA TYR A 86 -4.03 -3.40 4.08
C TYR A 86 -3.71 -3.10 2.61
N TYR A 87 -4.28 -2.01 2.13
CA TYR A 87 -4.16 -1.51 0.77
C TYR A 87 -3.45 -0.16 0.77
N ILE A 88 -2.83 0.18 -0.36
CA ILE A 88 -2.14 1.45 -0.55
C ILE A 88 -2.60 2.17 -1.80
N THR A 89 -2.62 3.49 -1.71
CA THR A 89 -2.79 4.33 -2.90
C THR A 89 -1.92 5.55 -2.82
N TYR A 90 -1.45 6.01 -3.97
CA TYR A 90 -0.59 7.19 -4.08
C TYR A 90 -1.34 8.45 -3.65
N ILE A 91 -0.70 9.24 -2.79
CA ILE A 91 -1.15 10.57 -2.40
C ILE A 91 -0.20 11.59 -3.03
N HIS A 92 -0.58 12.10 -4.20
CA HIS A 92 0.19 13.13 -4.88
C HIS A 92 -0.65 14.41 -4.97
N PRO A 93 -0.22 15.54 -4.35
CA PRO A 93 -0.95 16.79 -4.44
C PRO A 93 -0.81 17.42 -5.84
N ASP A 94 0.38 17.34 -6.45
CA ASP A 94 0.65 17.98 -7.74
C ASP A 94 0.81 16.98 -8.88
N ARG A 95 -0.22 16.79 -9.69
CA ARG A 95 -0.10 15.98 -10.93
C ARG A 95 0.83 16.62 -11.98
N ASP A 96 1.28 17.86 -11.77
CA ASP A 96 1.90 18.71 -12.79
C ASP A 96 3.34 19.19 -12.48
N VAL A 97 3.97 18.77 -11.38
CA VAL A 97 5.37 19.16 -11.10
C VAL A 97 6.31 18.04 -11.52
N TYR A 98 7.23 18.37 -12.43
CA TYR A 98 8.23 17.47 -12.99
C TYR A 98 8.86 16.54 -11.94
N ARG A 99 8.89 15.25 -12.29
CA ARG A 99 9.61 14.18 -11.57
C ARG A 99 11.09 14.54 -11.44
N THR A 100 11.48 15.17 -10.34
CA THR A 100 12.89 15.28 -9.97
C THR A 100 13.37 13.95 -9.37
N GLN A 101 14.68 13.77 -9.24
CA GLN A 101 15.33 12.50 -8.85
C GLN A 101 15.04 12.06 -7.40
N PHE A 102 14.24 12.83 -6.64
CA PHE A 102 13.78 12.51 -5.29
C PHE A 102 12.25 12.43 -5.22
N ASN A 103 11.62 11.71 -6.16
CA ASN A 103 10.20 11.37 -6.08
C ASN A 103 9.96 10.48 -4.85
N ARG A 104 9.71 11.11 -3.70
CA ARG A 104 9.22 10.40 -2.52
C ARG A 104 7.84 9.86 -2.86
N GLU A 105 7.75 8.54 -2.99
CA GLU A 105 6.49 7.86 -3.21
C GLU A 105 5.73 7.88 -1.88
N GLU A 106 4.77 8.80 -1.79
CA GLU A 106 3.90 8.95 -0.63
C GLU A 106 2.60 8.18 -0.88
N HIS A 107 2.21 7.39 0.11
CA HIS A 107 1.01 6.56 0.06
C HIS A 107 0.18 6.76 1.31
N VAL A 108 -1.14 6.67 1.16
CA VAL A 108 -2.06 6.40 2.26
C VAL A 108 -2.29 4.90 2.34
N ILE A 109 -2.28 4.37 3.56
CA ILE A 109 -2.58 2.97 3.89
C ILE A 109 -3.99 2.91 4.44
N PHE A 110 -4.82 2.01 3.93
CA PHE A 110 -6.22 1.86 4.32
C PHE A 110 -6.64 0.38 4.29
N ASP A 111 -7.72 0.03 4.97
CA ASP A 111 -8.30 -1.32 4.91
C ASP A 111 -9.38 -1.45 3.84
N ARG A 112 -10.04 -2.62 3.75
CA ARG A 112 -11.07 -2.89 2.74
C ARG A 112 -12.32 -2.00 2.88
N GLU A 113 -12.58 -1.48 4.07
CA GLU A 113 -13.72 -0.63 4.38
C GLU A 113 -13.41 0.86 4.18
N GLY A 114 -12.15 1.20 3.88
CA GLY A 114 -11.70 2.57 3.70
C GLY A 114 -11.22 3.24 4.98
N PHE A 115 -11.06 2.50 6.09
CA PHE A 115 -10.45 3.09 7.27
C PHE A 115 -8.99 3.37 7.00
N ILE A 116 -8.57 4.60 7.25
CA ILE A 116 -7.19 5.03 7.11
C ILE A 116 -6.39 4.46 8.28
N MET A 117 -5.40 3.61 7.96
CA MET A 117 -4.48 3.05 8.94
C MET A 117 -3.29 3.98 9.20
N GLY A 118 -2.85 4.70 8.17
CA GLY A 118 -1.73 5.63 8.25
C GLY A 118 -1.23 6.09 6.90
N GLY A 119 -0.05 6.69 6.87
CA GLY A 119 0.66 7.04 5.65
C GLY A 119 2.06 6.44 5.64
N MET A 120 2.64 6.28 4.46
CA MET A 120 4.03 5.88 4.31
C MET A 120 4.69 6.64 3.17
N THR A 121 6.00 6.80 3.27
CA THR A 121 6.86 7.40 2.25
C THR A 121 8.05 6.49 2.00
N TYR A 122 8.47 6.38 0.74
CA TYR A 122 9.68 5.63 0.39
C TYR A 122 10.91 6.55 0.45
N GLU A 123 11.85 6.23 1.35
CA GLU A 123 13.00 7.10 1.65
C GLU A 123 14.28 6.29 1.85
N ALA A 124 15.43 6.91 1.56
CA ALA A 124 16.74 6.36 1.89
C ALA A 124 17.14 6.76 3.32
N VAL A 125 17.09 5.81 4.25
CA VAL A 125 17.55 6.01 5.63
C VAL A 125 18.91 5.34 5.78
N ASN A 126 19.95 6.12 6.05
CA ASN A 126 21.34 5.65 6.08
C ASN A 126 21.73 4.92 4.78
N SER A 127 21.34 5.49 3.63
CA SER A 127 21.54 4.91 2.29
C SER A 127 20.81 3.58 2.02
N VAL A 128 19.97 3.11 2.95
CA VAL A 128 19.12 1.94 2.75
C VAL A 128 17.71 2.42 2.39
N PRO A 129 17.21 2.09 1.19
CA PRO A 129 15.88 2.51 0.78
C PRO A 129 14.83 1.65 1.50
N LYS A 130 13.90 2.30 2.19
CA LYS A 130 12.84 1.63 2.95
C LYS A 130 11.58 2.48 3.05
N TYR A 131 10.46 1.83 3.35
CA TYR A 131 9.26 2.55 3.75
C TYR A 131 9.41 3.10 5.16
N VAL A 132 9.02 4.36 5.32
CA VAL A 132 8.98 5.07 6.60
C VAL A 132 7.55 5.54 6.84
N ALA A 133 7.06 5.35 8.05
CA ALA A 133 5.72 5.80 8.45
C ALA A 133 5.63 7.33 8.44
N CYS A 134 4.55 7.87 7.90
CA CYS A 134 4.25 9.29 8.02
C CYS A 134 3.86 9.63 9.47
N ARG A 135 4.26 10.82 9.94
CA ARG A 135 4.07 11.22 11.32
C ARG A 135 2.70 11.85 11.52
N PHE A 136 1.85 11.24 12.34
CA PHE A 136 0.60 11.85 12.76
C PHE A 136 0.82 13.18 13.52
N SER A 137 -0.16 14.08 13.42
CA SER A 137 -0.20 15.28 14.25
C SER A 137 -0.26 14.92 15.74
N SER A 138 0.29 15.77 16.61
CA SER A 138 0.21 15.56 18.06
C SER A 138 -1.22 15.61 18.61
N SER A 139 -2.16 16.16 17.84
CA SER A 139 -3.59 16.21 18.17
C SER A 139 -4.37 14.96 17.74
N THR A 140 -3.75 14.03 17.03
CA THR A 140 -4.42 12.80 16.56
C THR A 140 -4.82 11.93 17.74
N ARG A 141 -6.08 11.48 17.75
CA ARG A 141 -6.58 10.46 18.67
C ARG A 141 -6.44 9.08 18.03
N PHE A 142 -6.08 8.08 18.83
CA PHE A 142 -5.84 6.72 18.37
C PHE A 142 -6.77 5.74 19.10
N MET A 143 -7.05 4.61 18.44
CA MET A 143 -7.79 3.48 18.99
C MET A 143 -6.88 2.44 19.62
#